data_AF-A0ABD2HYK2-F1
#
_entry.id   AF-A0ABD2HYK2-F1
#
_cell.length_a   1.000
_cell.length_b   1.000
_cell.length_c   1.000
_cell.angle_alpha   90.00
_cell.angle_beta   90.00
_cell.angle_gamma   90.00
#
_symmetry.space_group_name_H-M   'P 1'
#
loop_
_entity.id
_entity.type
_entity.pdbx_description
1 polymer ?
#
loop_
_entity_poly.entity_id
_entity_poly.type
_entity_poly.pdbx_seq_one_letter_code
_entity_poly.pdbx_strand_id
1 'polypeptide(L)'
;MATTSSESDQPQTSAPSAPALPRGNPFGLSTLKVNRRRQEGNPVLKYIRNVPYEWSSDIKCDFECSGNCGLLYLALKYHKLHCGYIETRFTDLRAYPVKVGGGL
;
A
#
# COMPACT_ATOMS: atom_id res chain seq x y z
N MET A 1 27.43 -19.20 -61.62
CA MET A 1 26.32 -19.65 -60.74
C MET A 1 25.88 -18.43 -59.95
N ALA A 2 24.61 -18.05 -60.11
CA ALA A 2 24.01 -16.88 -59.50
C ALA A 2 23.60 -17.20 -58.05
N THR A 3 23.79 -16.25 -57.13
CA THR A 3 23.11 -16.27 -55.84
C THR A 3 22.62 -14.87 -55.53
N THR A 4 21.29 -14.74 -55.54
CA THR A 4 20.51 -13.63 -55.01
C THR A 4 20.49 -13.71 -53.48
N SER A 5 20.33 -12.60 -52.78
CA SER A 5 19.38 -12.44 -51.65
C SER A 5 19.47 -11.03 -51.06
N SER A 6 18.32 -10.37 -51.05
CA SER A 6 18.02 -9.08 -50.44
C SER A 6 17.74 -9.26 -48.95
N GLU A 7 18.14 -8.30 -48.11
CA GLU A 7 17.61 -8.17 -46.74
C GLU A 7 17.36 -6.69 -46.44
N SER A 8 16.12 -6.40 -46.03
CA SER A 8 15.56 -5.07 -45.82
C SER A 8 15.87 -4.57 -44.41
N ASP A 9 16.50 -3.40 -44.30
CA ASP A 9 16.78 -2.73 -43.02
C ASP A 9 15.63 -1.76 -42.67
N GLN A 10 14.89 -2.05 -41.59
CA GLN A 10 13.96 -1.10 -40.96
C GLN A 10 14.63 -0.52 -39.71
N PRO A 11 14.75 0.82 -39.55
CA PRO A 11 15.23 1.39 -38.31
C PRO A 11 14.12 1.44 -37.26
N GLN A 12 14.33 0.76 -36.12
CA GLN A 12 13.52 0.91 -34.91
C GLN A 12 13.85 2.25 -34.24
N THR A 13 12.92 3.20 -34.30
CA THR A 13 12.98 4.43 -33.49
C THR A 13 12.57 4.12 -32.06
N SER A 14 13.55 4.04 -31.16
CA SER A 14 13.36 3.96 -29.71
C SER A 14 12.91 5.33 -29.16
N ALA A 15 11.65 5.42 -28.75
CA ALA A 15 11.14 6.60 -28.05
C ALA A 15 11.75 6.70 -26.64
N PRO A 16 12.18 7.89 -26.19
CA PRO A 16 12.73 8.07 -24.84
C PRO A 16 11.61 7.99 -23.79
N SER A 17 11.82 7.16 -22.78
CA SER A 17 10.94 6.99 -21.62
C SER A 17 10.83 8.31 -20.84
N ALA A 18 9.64 8.91 -20.83
CA ALA A 18 9.37 10.10 -20.04
C ALA A 18 9.44 9.79 -18.53
N PRO A 19 9.93 10.72 -17.69
CA PRO A 19 9.93 10.55 -16.25
C PRO A 19 8.48 10.48 -15.74
N ALA A 20 8.13 9.37 -15.07
CA ALA A 20 6.83 9.21 -14.45
C ALA A 20 6.66 10.26 -13.34
N LEU A 21 5.83 11.27 -13.59
CA LEU A 21 5.32 12.17 -12.55
C LEU A 21 4.67 11.32 -11.44
N PRO A 22 4.75 11.73 -10.16
CA PRO A 22 3.98 11.07 -9.12
C PRO A 22 2.52 11.17 -9.54
N ARG A 23 1.87 10.01 -9.75
CA ARG A 23 0.44 9.93 -9.99
C ARG A 23 -0.28 10.31 -8.70
N GLY A 24 -0.23 11.60 -8.36
CA GLY A 24 -1.07 12.20 -7.36
C GLY A 24 -2.49 12.12 -7.87
N ASN A 25 -3.34 11.40 -7.12
CA ASN A 25 -4.76 11.31 -7.41
C ASN A 25 -5.32 12.75 -7.54
N PRO A 26 -5.90 13.14 -8.69
CA PRO A 26 -6.34 14.52 -8.93
C PRO A 26 -7.49 14.96 -8.01
N PHE A 27 -8.14 13.99 -7.37
CA PHE A 27 -8.94 14.19 -6.18
C PHE A 27 -8.07 13.75 -5.02
N GLY A 28 -7.81 14.56 -4.00
CA GLY A 28 -6.98 14.21 -2.85
C GLY A 28 -7.48 13.05 -1.96
N LEU A 29 -8.22 12.09 -2.51
CA LEU A 29 -8.56 10.84 -1.86
C LEU A 29 -7.29 10.02 -1.68
N SER A 30 -6.83 9.96 -0.44
CA SER A 30 -5.80 9.07 0.06
C SER A 30 -6.27 7.60 -0.06
N THR A 31 -5.54 6.79 -0.82
CA THR A 31 -5.74 5.34 -0.90
C THR A 31 -5.32 4.69 0.42
N LEU A 32 -6.18 3.84 0.97
CA LEU A 32 -5.90 3.09 2.19
C LEU A 32 -4.85 2.00 1.89
N LYS A 33 -3.71 1.99 2.57
CA LYS A 33 -2.78 0.85 2.44
C LYS A 33 -3.18 -0.23 3.44
N VAL A 34 -3.17 -1.48 2.99
CA VAL A 34 -3.58 -2.65 3.79
C VAL A 34 -2.43 -3.63 3.88
N ASN A 35 -2.14 -4.10 5.09
CA ASN A 35 -1.03 -5.01 5.32
C ASN A 35 -1.37 -6.39 4.76
N ARG A 36 -0.75 -6.76 3.62
CA ARG A 36 -1.08 -8.02 2.94
C ARG A 36 -0.89 -9.24 3.84
N ARG A 37 0.25 -9.33 4.53
CA ARG A 37 0.59 -10.50 5.36
C ARG A 37 -0.41 -10.75 6.50
N ARG A 38 -1.03 -9.69 7.03
CA ARG A 38 -1.85 -9.77 8.25
C ARG A 38 -3.35 -9.63 8.01
N GLN A 39 -3.72 -8.94 6.93
CA GLN A 39 -5.11 -8.60 6.64
C GLN A 39 -5.69 -9.38 5.45
N GLU A 40 -4.87 -10.15 4.74
CA GLU A 40 -5.38 -11.10 3.74
C GLU A 40 -6.35 -12.08 4.40
N GLY A 41 -7.58 -12.14 3.88
CA GLY A 41 -8.66 -12.95 4.45
C GLY A 41 -9.46 -12.31 5.59
N ASN A 42 -9.13 -11.10 6.05
CA ASN A 42 -9.91 -10.42 7.07
C ASN A 42 -11.31 -10.03 6.52
N PRO A 43 -12.43 -10.48 7.14
CA PRO A 43 -13.77 -10.14 6.68
C PRO A 43 -14.06 -8.63 6.70
N VAL A 44 -13.31 -7.84 7.48
CA VAL A 44 -13.46 -6.38 7.53
C VAL A 44 -13.31 -5.73 6.15
N LEU A 45 -12.48 -6.31 5.27
CA LEU A 45 -12.22 -5.80 3.93
C LEU A 45 -13.49 -5.75 3.07
N LYS A 46 -14.47 -6.63 3.33
CA LYS A 46 -15.77 -6.65 2.61
C LYS A 46 -16.64 -5.43 2.93
N TYR A 47 -16.35 -4.74 4.03
CA TYR A 47 -17.09 -3.57 4.48
C TYR A 47 -16.40 -2.26 4.06
N ILE A 48 -15.17 -2.32 3.55
CA ILE A 48 -14.45 -1.15 3.01
C ILE A 48 -14.89 -0.93 1.56
N ARG A 49 -15.90 -0.08 1.36
CA ARG A 49 -16.48 0.19 0.03
C ARG A 49 -16.26 1.62 -0.48
N ASN A 50 -16.10 2.55 0.46
CA ASN A 50 -16.06 4.00 0.15
C ASN A 50 -14.66 4.53 -0.13
N VAL A 51 -13.62 3.72 0.13
CA VAL A 51 -12.22 4.12 0.01
C VAL A 51 -11.48 3.03 -0.78
N PRO A 52 -10.80 3.38 -1.88
CA PRO A 52 -9.94 2.43 -2.57
C PRO A 52 -8.78 2.05 -1.66
N TYR A 53 -8.35 0.79 -1.73
CA TYR A 53 -7.24 0.31 -0.93
C TYR A 53 -6.20 -0.43 -1.77
N GLU A 54 -4.95 -0.39 -1.31
CA GLU A 54 -3.79 -1.00 -1.96
C GLU A 54 -3.11 -1.97 -0.98
N TRP A 55 -2.66 -3.12 -1.48
CA TRP A 55 -1.88 -4.05 -0.67
C TRP A 55 -0.44 -3.55 -0.50
N SER A 56 0.02 -3.46 0.74
CA SER A 56 1.40 -3.10 1.06
C SER A 56 2.04 -4.13 2.00
N SER A 57 3.32 -4.43 1.74
CA SER A 57 4.19 -5.23 2.62
C SER A 57 4.98 -4.38 3.61
N ASP A 58 5.06 -3.07 3.38
CA ASP A 58 6.06 -2.21 4.02
C ASP A 58 5.50 -1.51 5.26
N ILE A 59 4.17 -1.43 5.35
CA ILE A 59 3.48 -0.85 6.50
C ILE A 59 3.56 -1.76 7.73
N LYS A 60 3.83 -1.15 8.89
CA LYS A 60 3.83 -1.86 10.17
C LYS A 60 2.44 -1.96 10.79
N CYS A 61 1.54 -1.02 10.48
CA CYS A 61 0.13 -1.06 10.86
C CYS A 61 -0.65 -2.10 10.06
N ASP A 62 -1.90 -2.33 10.45
CA ASP A 62 -2.80 -3.20 9.70
C ASP A 62 -3.45 -2.44 8.54
N PHE A 63 -3.77 -1.17 8.78
CA PHE A 63 -4.30 -0.24 7.78
C PHE A 63 -3.62 1.12 7.91
N GLU A 64 -3.16 1.73 6.82
CA GLU A 64 -2.59 3.09 6.81
C GLU A 64 -3.50 3.99 5.97
N CYS A 65 -4.18 4.94 6.60
CA CYS A 65 -5.03 5.91 5.89
C CYS A 65 -4.19 7.02 5.25
N SER A 66 -3.09 7.39 5.91
CA SER A 66 -2.17 8.46 5.54
C SER A 66 -0.82 8.15 6.17
N GLY A 67 0.29 8.69 5.63
CA GLY A 67 1.65 8.40 6.10
C GLY A 67 1.92 8.67 7.60
N ASN A 68 0.99 9.33 8.30
CA ASN A 68 1.03 9.61 9.74
C ASN A 68 -0.11 8.95 10.54
N CYS A 69 -1.02 8.20 9.91
CA CYS A 69 -2.21 7.63 10.53
C CYS A 69 -2.31 6.13 10.21
N GLY A 70 -1.85 5.31 11.15
CA GLY A 70 -1.97 3.86 11.13
C GLY A 70 -3.07 3.38 12.07
N LEU A 71 -3.82 2.37 11.63
CA LEU A 71 -4.84 1.68 12.41
C LEU A 71 -4.39 0.24 12.64
N LEU A 72 -4.78 -0.28 13.81
CA LEU A 72 -4.57 -1.65 14.21
C LEU A 72 -5.94 -2.30 14.43
N TYR A 73 -6.09 -3.53 13.96
CA TYR A 73 -7.31 -4.30 14.11
C TYR A 73 -7.05 -5.53 14.99
N LEU A 74 -7.86 -5.67 16.04
CA LEU A 74 -7.78 -6.81 16.95
C LEU A 74 -9.18 -7.28 17.35
N ALA A 75 -9.51 -8.52 16.98
CA ALA A 75 -10.74 -9.14 17.45
C ALA A 75 -10.65 -9.46 18.95
N LEU A 76 -11.69 -9.13 19.72
CA LEU A 76 -11.71 -9.36 21.19
C LEU A 76 -11.52 -10.84 21.57
N LYS A 77 -12.05 -11.76 20.76
CA LYS A 77 -11.83 -13.21 20.96
C LYS A 77 -10.34 -13.58 20.85
N TYR A 78 -9.62 -12.93 19.93
CA TYR A 78 -8.18 -13.13 19.75
C TYR A 78 -7.38 -12.46 20.87
N HIS A 79 -7.78 -11.26 21.32
CA HIS A 79 -7.15 -10.59 22.45
C HIS A 79 -7.18 -11.42 23.74
N LYS A 80 -8.31 -12.08 24.04
CA LYS A 80 -8.43 -12.98 25.20
C LYS A 80 -7.50 -14.19 25.12
N LEU A 81 -7.17 -14.66 23.92
CA LEU A 81 -6.25 -15.79 23.70
C LEU A 81 -4.78 -15.34 23.70
N HIS A 82 -4.51 -14.12 23.22
CA HIS A 82 -3.17 -13.56 23.10
C HIS A 82 -3.14 -12.11 23.63
N CYS A 83 -3.21 -11.97 24.96
CA CYS A 83 -3.30 -10.65 25.61
C CYS A 83 -2.09 -9.75 25.25
N GLY A 84 -0.88 -10.31 25.20
CA GLY A 84 0.35 -9.58 24.86
C GLY A 84 0.50 -9.18 23.39
N TYR A 85 -0.40 -9.61 22.50
CA TYR A 85 -0.31 -9.26 21.08
C TYR A 85 -0.38 -7.74 20.87
N ILE A 86 -1.28 -7.06 21.58
CA ILE A 86 -1.52 -5.63 21.39
C ILE A 86 -0.29 -4.78 21.78
N GLU A 87 0.44 -5.17 22.82
CA GLU A 87 1.60 -4.45 23.33
C GLU A 87 2.78 -4.52 22.35
N THR A 88 3.04 -5.71 21.81
CA THR A 88 4.05 -5.90 20.76
C THR A 88 3.71 -5.07 19.52
N ARG A 89 2.44 -5.06 19.13
CA ARG A 89 1.97 -4.29 17.96
C ARG A 89 2.04 -2.78 18.16
N PHE A 90 1.75 -2.31 19.36
CA PHE A 90 1.86 -0.90 19.69
C PHE A 90 3.32 -0.43 19.63
N THR A 91 4.27 -1.28 20.07
CA THR A 91 5.70 -1.00 19.97
C THR A 91 6.16 -0.89 18.51
N ASP A 92 5.68 -1.76 17.62
CA ASP A 92 5.95 -1.66 16.17
C ASP A 92 5.47 -0.35 15.54
N LEU A 93 4.45 0.28 16.15
CA LEU A 93 3.78 1.48 15.65
C LEU A 93 4.33 2.78 16.20
N ARG A 94 5.27 2.73 17.16
CA ARG A 94 5.86 3.92 17.80
C ARG A 94 6.61 4.83 16.82
N ALA A 95 6.85 4.38 15.60
CA ALA A 95 7.39 5.17 14.49
C ALA A 95 6.38 6.17 13.90
N TYR A 96 5.07 6.00 14.12
CA TYR A 96 4.07 6.98 13.67
C TYR A 96 3.99 8.14 14.68
N PRO A 97 4.04 9.41 14.23
CA PRO A 97 3.96 10.55 15.13
C PRO A 97 2.58 10.60 15.79
N VAL A 98 2.55 10.45 17.12
CA VAL A 98 1.32 10.63 17.90
C VAL A 98 1.02 12.13 17.95
N LYS A 99 0.12 12.61 17.08
CA LYS A 99 -0.43 13.97 17.16
C LYS A 99 -1.53 13.97 18.21
N VAL A 100 -1.19 14.26 19.46
CA VAL A 100 -2.18 14.69 20.45
C VAL A 100 -2.57 16.12 20.05
N GLY A 101 -3.68 16.26 19.33
CA GLY A 101 -4.22 17.56 18.92
C GLY A 101 -4.72 18.33 20.13
N GLY A 102 -3.84 19.05 20.81
CA GLY A 102 -4.20 20.18 21.68
C GLY A 102 -4.20 21.45 20.84
N GLY A 103 -5.37 22.03 20.63
CA GLY A 103 -5.54 23.28 19.89
C GLY A 103 -7.02 23.60 19.76
N LEU A 104 -7.50 24.46 20.68
CA LEU A 104 -8.68 25.29 20.51
C LEU A 104 -8.49 26.25 19.34
#